data_AF-A0A8S0FNR9-F1
#
_entry.id   AF-A0A8S0FNR9-F1
#
_cell.length_a   1.000
_cell.length_b   1.000
_cell.length_c   1.000
_cell.angle_alpha   90.00
_cell.angle_beta   90.00
_cell.angle_gamma   90.00
#
_symmetry.space_group_name_H-M   'P 1'
#
loop_
_entity.id
_entity.type
_entity.pdbx_description
1 polymer ?
#
loop_
_entity_poly.entity_id
_entity_poly.type
_entity_poly.pdbx_seq_one_letter_code
_entity_poly.pdbx_strand_id
1 'polypeptide(L)'
;MKQLWFAMSLVTGSLLFSANALATPASGALLQQMNLASQSLNYELSFISINKQGVESLRYRHARLDNRPLAQLLQMDGPRREVVQRGNEISYFEPGLEPFTLNGDYIVDSLPSLIYTDFKRLSPYYHRLYLCRAHAYC
;
A
#
# COMPACT_ATOMS: atom_id res chain seq x y z
N MET A 1 58.50 -25.73 2.37
CA MET A 1 57.11 -26.20 2.43
C MET A 1 56.32 -25.50 3.55
N LYS A 2 56.09 -24.18 3.45
CA LYS A 2 55.25 -23.42 4.42
C LYS A 2 54.39 -22.32 3.77
N GLN A 3 54.69 -21.92 2.53
CA GLN A 3 53.93 -20.88 1.81
C GLN A 3 52.64 -21.39 1.13
N LEU A 4 52.55 -22.68 0.83
CA LEU A 4 51.37 -23.26 0.15
C LEU A 4 50.15 -23.39 1.09
N TRP A 5 50.35 -23.42 2.40
CA TRP A 5 49.26 -23.54 3.38
C TRP A 5 48.51 -22.21 3.62
N PHE A 6 49.19 -21.07 3.46
CA PHE A 6 48.56 -19.76 3.59
C PHE A 6 47.74 -19.36 2.36
N ALA A 7 48.09 -19.88 1.17
CA ALA A 7 47.32 -19.63 -0.05
C ALA A 7 45.93 -20.29 0.00
N MET A 8 45.80 -21.43 0.68
CA MET A 8 44.54 -22.18 0.70
C MET A 8 43.50 -21.61 1.68
N SER A 9 43.93 -20.89 2.73
CA SER A 9 42.99 -20.23 3.65
C SER A 9 42.36 -18.98 3.04
N LEU A 10 43.09 -18.24 2.18
CA LEU A 10 42.56 -17.03 1.54
C LEU A 10 41.43 -17.32 0.54
N VAL A 11 41.50 -18.45 -0.17
CA VAL A 11 40.49 -18.84 -1.19
C VAL A 11 39.18 -19.31 -0.55
N THR A 12 39.24 -19.86 0.67
CA THR A 12 38.04 -20.36 1.36
C THR A 12 37.24 -19.24 2.04
N GLY A 13 37.90 -18.14 2.42
CA GLY A 13 37.24 -16.97 3.04
C GLY A 13 36.49 -16.06 2.06
N SER A 14 36.77 -16.13 0.76
CA SER A 14 36.17 -15.25 -0.26
C SER A 14 34.79 -15.70 -0.73
N LEU A 15 34.39 -16.94 -0.44
CA LEU A 15 33.08 -17.49 -0.83
C LEU A 15 31.94 -17.16 0.16
N LEU A 16 32.25 -16.59 1.33
CA LEU A 16 31.27 -16.28 2.37
C LEU A 16 30.82 -14.81 2.38
N PHE A 17 31.44 -13.95 1.57
CA PHE A 17 31.00 -12.58 1.37
C PHE A 17 30.14 -12.46 0.12
N SER A 18 28.94 -13.04 0.18
CA SER A 18 27.85 -12.59 -0.68
C SER A 18 27.48 -11.18 -0.25
N ALA A 19 28.10 -10.18 -0.85
CA ALA A 19 27.56 -8.84 -0.84
C ALA A 19 26.20 -8.92 -1.54
N ASN A 20 25.12 -9.04 -0.75
CA ASN A 20 23.79 -8.77 -1.25
C ASN A 20 23.78 -7.30 -1.62
N ALA A 21 24.15 -6.98 -2.86
CA ALA A 21 23.75 -5.73 -3.46
C ALA A 21 22.23 -5.70 -3.30
N LEU A 22 21.71 -4.70 -2.56
CA LEU A 22 20.29 -4.41 -2.56
C LEU A 22 19.93 -4.10 -4.02
N ALA A 23 19.51 -5.13 -4.76
CA ALA A 23 18.87 -4.95 -6.03
C ALA A 23 17.69 -4.04 -5.73
N THR A 24 17.67 -2.86 -6.35
CA THR A 24 16.50 -1.99 -6.35
C THR A 24 15.32 -2.90 -6.67
N PRO A 25 14.38 -3.14 -5.73
CA PRO A 25 13.34 -4.12 -5.93
C PRO A 25 12.62 -3.72 -7.21
N ALA A 26 12.50 -4.66 -8.15
CA ALA A 26 11.88 -4.40 -9.44
C ALA A 26 10.57 -3.65 -9.19
N SER A 27 10.37 -2.46 -9.75
CA SER A 27 9.30 -1.52 -9.36
C SER A 27 7.91 -2.19 -9.34
N GLY A 28 7.70 -3.19 -10.17
CA GLY A 28 6.49 -4.03 -10.14
C GLY A 28 6.30 -4.84 -8.85
N ALA A 29 7.36 -5.41 -8.28
CA ALA A 29 7.30 -6.14 -7.02
C ALA A 29 6.93 -5.21 -5.85
N LEU A 30 7.48 -4.00 -5.81
CA LEU A 30 7.10 -2.99 -4.80
C LEU A 30 5.63 -2.60 -4.90
N LEU A 31 5.14 -2.35 -6.12
CA LEU A 31 3.73 -2.01 -6.33
C LEU A 31 2.80 -3.16 -5.95
N GLN A 32 3.20 -4.41 -6.21
CA GLN A 32 2.46 -5.58 -5.76
C GLN A 32 2.47 -5.72 -4.24
N GLN A 33 3.59 -5.46 -3.58
CA GLN A 33 3.68 -5.44 -2.11
C GLN A 33 2.82 -4.35 -1.50
N MET A 34 2.77 -3.16 -2.10
CA MET A 34 1.88 -2.07 -1.68
C MET A 34 0.42 -2.51 -1.71
N ASN A 35 -0.04 -3.07 -2.84
CA ASN A 35 -1.42 -3.56 -2.96
C ASN A 35 -1.73 -4.64 -1.90
N LEU A 36 -0.83 -5.62 -1.73
CA LEU A 36 -0.98 -6.65 -0.71
C LEU A 36 -1.06 -6.08 0.71
N ALA A 37 -0.21 -5.10 1.04
CA ALA A 37 -0.21 -4.44 2.35
C ALA A 37 -1.54 -3.71 2.61
N SER A 38 -2.05 -2.97 1.62
CA SER A 38 -3.31 -2.24 1.71
C SER A 38 -4.53 -3.13 1.94
N GLN A 39 -4.50 -4.39 1.49
CA GLN A 39 -5.61 -5.34 1.69
C GLN A 39 -5.46 -6.26 2.90
N SER A 40 -4.26 -6.34 3.51
CA SER A 40 -3.97 -7.35 4.54
C SER A 40 -3.69 -6.76 5.92
N LEU A 41 -3.11 -5.56 5.98
CA LEU A 41 -2.70 -4.96 7.25
C LEU A 41 -3.87 -4.26 7.95
N ASN A 42 -3.78 -4.19 9.28
CA ASN A 42 -4.63 -3.33 10.08
C ASN A 42 -3.92 -1.98 10.24
N TYR A 43 -4.53 -0.89 9.77
CA TYR A 43 -3.89 0.42 9.76
C TYR A 43 -4.91 1.58 9.76
N GLU A 44 -4.41 2.76 10.10
CA GLU A 44 -5.12 4.02 10.00
C GLU A 44 -4.25 5.01 9.20
N LEU A 45 -4.87 5.68 8.22
CA LEU A 45 -4.28 6.77 7.47
C LEU A 45 -5.08 8.04 7.74
N SER A 46 -4.39 9.10 8.14
CA SER A 46 -4.93 10.46 8.14
C SER A 46 -4.26 11.22 6.99
N PHE A 47 -5.05 11.73 6.05
CA PHE A 47 -4.54 12.33 4.83
C PHE A 47 -5.45 13.46 4.34
N ILE A 48 -4.95 14.23 3.39
CA ILE A 48 -5.71 15.28 2.71
C ILE A 48 -5.92 14.90 1.24
N SER A 49 -7.12 15.14 0.74
CA SER A 49 -7.43 15.09 -0.68
C SER A 49 -7.43 16.50 -1.24
N ILE A 50 -6.62 16.74 -2.27
CA ILE A 50 -6.47 18.07 -2.89
C ILE A 50 -7.02 17.98 -4.31
N ASN A 51 -8.05 18.77 -4.60
CA ASN A 51 -8.63 18.92 -5.94
C ASN A 51 -8.84 20.41 -6.27
N LYS A 52 -9.51 20.72 -7.38
CA LYS A 52 -9.78 22.12 -7.77
C LYS A 52 -10.80 22.80 -6.85
N GLN A 53 -11.64 22.02 -6.18
CA GLN A 53 -12.71 22.47 -5.30
C GLN A 53 -12.18 22.82 -3.91
N GLY A 54 -11.08 22.21 -3.47
CA GLY A 54 -10.41 22.57 -2.23
C GLY A 54 -9.54 21.44 -1.68
N VAL A 55 -9.35 21.51 -0.36
CA VAL A 55 -8.61 20.53 0.43
C VAL A 55 -9.58 19.90 1.42
N GLU A 56 -9.69 18.57 1.38
CA GLU A 56 -10.55 17.80 2.29
C GLU A 56 -9.69 16.97 3.25
N SER A 57 -9.95 17.06 4.55
CA SER A 57 -9.32 16.22 5.56
C SER A 57 -10.09 14.91 5.74
N LEU A 58 -9.41 13.79 5.51
CA LEU A 58 -9.99 12.46 5.50
C LEU A 58 -9.21 11.52 6.41
N ARG A 59 -9.93 10.57 7.02
CA ARG A 59 -9.33 9.45 7.76
C ARG A 59 -9.84 8.14 7.20
N TYR A 60 -8.91 7.28 6.80
CA TYR A 60 -9.20 5.93 6.33
C TYR A 60 -8.65 4.90 7.31
N ARG A 61 -9.50 3.98 7.74
CA ARG A 61 -9.12 2.81 8.55
C ARG A 61 -9.37 1.55 7.75
N HIS A 62 -8.46 0.61 7.85
CA HIS A 62 -8.62 -0.71 7.29
C HIS A 62 -8.21 -1.75 8.33
N ALA A 63 -8.97 -2.83 8.38
CA ALA A 63 -8.66 -4.01 9.19
C ALA A 63 -9.17 -5.27 8.50
N ARG A 64 -8.63 -6.42 8.90
CA ARG A 64 -9.13 -7.73 8.49
C ARG A 64 -9.54 -8.53 9.72
N LEU A 65 -10.81 -8.90 9.79
CA LEU A 65 -11.39 -9.70 10.87
C LEU A 65 -12.10 -10.91 10.26
N ASP A 66 -11.82 -12.13 10.76
CA ASP A 66 -12.38 -13.38 10.22
C ASP A 66 -12.22 -13.53 8.71
N ASN A 67 -11.06 -13.09 8.20
CA ASN A 67 -10.73 -13.01 6.77
C ASN A 67 -11.68 -12.14 5.92
N ARG A 68 -12.47 -11.27 6.54
CA ARG A 68 -13.32 -10.28 5.89
C ARG A 68 -12.69 -8.88 6.02
N PRO A 69 -12.65 -8.09 4.93
CA PRO A 69 -12.21 -6.71 5.02
C PRO A 69 -13.21 -5.87 5.82
N LEU A 70 -12.68 -5.03 6.69
CA LEU A 70 -13.38 -3.97 7.38
C LEU A 70 -12.69 -2.67 7.01
N ALA A 71 -13.44 -1.66 6.58
CA ALA A 71 -12.88 -0.35 6.33
C ALA A 71 -13.84 0.77 6.76
N GLN A 72 -13.27 1.93 7.03
CA GLN A 72 -14.01 3.14 7.36
C GLN A 72 -13.31 4.32 6.72
N LEU A 73 -14.02 5.06 5.87
CA LEU A 73 -13.64 6.38 5.40
C LEU A 73 -14.48 7.42 6.14
N LEU A 74 -13.82 8.36 6.79
CA LEU A 74 -14.46 9.42 7.55
C LEU A 74 -13.98 10.77 7.05
N GLN A 75 -14.92 11.67 6.76
CA GLN A 75 -14.62 13.07 6.60
C GLN A 75 -14.46 13.73 7.96
N MET A 76 -13.31 14.40 8.14
CA MET A 76 -12.93 14.98 9.44
C MET A 76 -13.47 16.39 9.63
N ASP A 77 -13.72 17.12 8.54
CA ASP A 77 -14.19 18.51 8.57
C ASP A 77 -15.62 18.66 8.05
N GLY A 78 -16.41 19.55 8.64
CA GLY A 78 -17.77 19.85 8.18
C GLY A 78 -18.80 18.77 8.54
N PRO A 79 -19.84 18.56 7.71
CA PRO A 79 -20.85 17.53 7.94
C PRO A 79 -20.22 16.15 8.00
N ARG A 80 -20.60 15.36 9.01
CA ARG A 80 -20.03 14.03 9.23
C ARG A 80 -20.49 13.06 8.15
N ARG A 81 -19.72 12.97 7.07
CA ARG A 81 -19.86 11.96 6.01
C ARG A 81 -18.98 10.77 6.31
N GLU A 82 -19.57 9.58 6.26
CA GLU A 82 -18.91 8.35 6.66
C GLU A 82 -19.29 7.22 5.70
N VAL A 83 -18.30 6.46 5.26
CA VAL A 83 -18.50 5.26 4.45
C VAL A 83 -17.82 4.10 5.15
N VAL A 84 -18.54 3.01 5.35
CA VAL A 84 -18.01 1.81 6.01
C VAL A 84 -18.12 0.62 5.09
N GLN A 85 -17.12 -0.25 5.15
CA GLN A 85 -17.10 -1.51 4.44
C GLN A 85 -17.09 -2.66 5.44
N ARG A 86 -17.92 -3.67 5.16
CA ARG A 86 -17.90 -4.96 5.84
C ARG A 86 -18.04 -6.08 4.83
N GLY A 87 -16.94 -6.78 4.54
CA GLY A 87 -16.91 -7.76 3.46
C GLY A 87 -17.11 -7.07 2.11
N ASN A 88 -18.14 -7.49 1.37
CA ASN A 88 -18.53 -6.90 0.10
C ASN A 88 -19.66 -5.86 0.24
N GLU A 89 -20.09 -5.55 1.46
CA GLU A 89 -21.12 -4.55 1.73
C GLU A 89 -20.47 -3.20 2.05
N ILE A 90 -20.87 -2.16 1.32
CA ILE A 90 -20.40 -0.78 1.53
C ILE A 90 -21.61 0.08 1.86
N SER A 91 -21.64 0.63 3.06
CA SER A 91 -22.74 1.46 3.56
C SER A 91 -22.32 2.93 3.63
N TYR A 92 -23.21 3.81 3.16
CA TYR A 92 -23.00 5.25 3.08
C TYR A 92 -23.86 5.97 4.11
N PHE A 93 -23.24 6.86 4.88
CA PHE A 93 -23.88 7.68 5.90
C PHE A 93 -23.56 9.14 5.63
N GLU A 94 -24.58 9.90 5.28
CA GLU A 94 -24.47 11.34 5.03
C GLU A 94 -25.63 12.06 5.73
N PRO A 95 -25.37 13.18 6.45
CA PRO A 95 -26.43 13.91 7.12
C PRO A 95 -27.48 14.42 6.13
N GLY A 96 -28.75 14.14 6.40
CA GLY A 96 -29.88 14.56 5.55
C GLY A 96 -30.22 13.61 4.41
N LEU A 97 -29.51 12.48 4.28
CA LEU A 97 -29.83 11.39 3.36
C LEU A 97 -30.12 10.11 4.14
N GLU A 98 -31.06 9.30 3.63
CA GLU A 98 -31.29 7.96 4.16
C GLU A 98 -30.08 7.05 3.87
N PRO A 99 -29.51 6.36 4.87
CA PRO A 99 -28.39 5.46 4.65
C PRO A 99 -28.76 4.33 3.69
N PHE A 100 -27.82 4.00 2.80
CA PHE A 100 -27.99 2.91 1.86
C PHE A 100 -26.71 2.06 1.77
N THR A 101 -26.87 0.83 1.29
CA THR A 101 -25.76 -0.14 1.15
C THR A 101 -25.70 -0.66 -0.27
N LEU A 102 -24.49 -0.71 -0.82
CA LEU A 102 -24.18 -1.25 -2.14
C LEU A 102 -23.18 -2.39 -2.02
N ASN A 103 -23.14 -3.26 -3.02
CA ASN A 103 -22.11 -4.29 -3.10
C ASN A 103 -20.85 -3.73 -3.78
N GLY A 104 -19.67 -4.04 -3.24
CA GLY A 104 -18.37 -3.69 -3.82
C GLY A 104 -17.19 -4.25 -3.04
N ASP A 105 -16.03 -4.35 -3.69
CA ASP A 105 -14.84 -4.96 -3.09
C ASP A 105 -14.02 -3.99 -2.24
N TYR A 106 -14.20 -2.68 -2.43
CA TYR A 106 -13.51 -1.61 -1.70
C TYR A 106 -14.31 -0.30 -1.76
N ILE A 107 -14.10 0.58 -0.79
CA ILE A 107 -14.71 1.91 -0.78
C ILE A 107 -14.14 2.75 -1.95
N VAL A 108 -15.00 3.07 -2.93
CA VAL A 108 -14.61 3.90 -4.08
C VAL A 108 -14.26 5.32 -3.60
N ASP A 109 -13.25 5.93 -4.23
CA ASP A 109 -12.70 7.26 -3.91
C ASP A 109 -12.17 7.45 -2.48
N SER A 110 -12.01 6.36 -1.71
CA SER A 110 -11.37 6.40 -0.37
C SER A 110 -9.87 6.62 -0.43
N LEU A 111 -9.21 5.87 -1.30
CA LEU A 111 -7.78 5.94 -1.61
C LEU A 111 -7.64 5.98 -3.13
N PRO A 112 -6.51 6.50 -3.66
CA PRO A 112 -6.26 6.45 -5.09
C PRO A 112 -6.45 5.04 -5.64
N SER A 113 -7.21 4.89 -6.72
CA SER A 113 -7.56 3.57 -7.29
C SER A 113 -6.36 2.69 -7.62
N LEU A 114 -5.20 3.32 -7.82
CA LEU A 114 -3.89 2.67 -7.97
C LEU A 114 -3.57 1.69 -6.84
N ILE A 115 -4.00 1.98 -5.61
CA ILE A 115 -3.75 1.15 -4.43
C ILE A 115 -4.41 -0.23 -4.55
N TYR A 116 -5.60 -0.29 -5.12
CA TYR A 116 -6.38 -1.53 -5.28
C TYR A 116 -6.14 -2.24 -6.63
N THR A 117 -5.21 -1.74 -7.45
CA THR A 117 -5.03 -2.20 -8.83
C THR A 117 -4.18 -3.47 -8.94
N ASP A 118 -4.59 -4.40 -9.81
CA ASP A 118 -3.74 -5.54 -10.19
C ASP A 118 -2.64 -5.10 -11.19
N PHE A 119 -1.43 -4.88 -10.68
CA PHE A 119 -0.27 -4.49 -11.47
C PHE A 119 0.23 -5.55 -12.45
N LYS A 120 -0.21 -6.82 -12.35
CA LYS A 120 0.10 -7.84 -13.36
C LYS A 120 -0.72 -7.61 -14.63
N ARG A 121 -1.98 -7.18 -14.49
CA ARG A 121 -2.84 -6.83 -15.64
C ARG A 121 -2.35 -5.60 -16.38
N LEU A 122 -1.78 -4.62 -15.67
CA LEU A 122 -1.25 -3.40 -16.27
C LEU A 122 0.15 -3.54 -16.89
N SER A 123 0.91 -4.58 -16.53
CA SER A 123 2.32 -4.69 -16.96
C SER A 123 2.57 -4.71 -18.48
N PRO A 124 1.68 -5.24 -19.34
CA PRO A 124 1.90 -5.20 -20.79
C PRO A 124 1.79 -3.78 -21.39
N TYR A 125 1.04 -2.89 -20.74
CA TYR A 125 0.66 -1.58 -21.28
C TYR A 125 1.29 -0.40 -20.54
N TYR A 126 1.81 -0.62 -19.33
CA TYR A 126 2.38 0.41 -18.48
C TYR A 126 3.83 0.14 -18.13
N HIS A 127 4.65 1.17 -18.25
CA HIS A 127 6.01 1.15 -17.77
C HIS A 127 6.08 1.53 -16.29
N ARG A 128 6.90 0.84 -15.51
CA ARG A 128 7.08 1.07 -14.07
C ARG A 128 8.49 1.55 -13.83
N LEU A 129 8.62 2.86 -13.59
CA LEU A 129 9.90 3.53 -13.40
C LEU A 129 10.14 3.76 -11.90
N TYR A 130 11.28 3.29 -11.38
CA TYR A 130 11.78 3.72 -10.09
C TYR A 130 12.46 5.07 -10.25
N LEU A 131 11.97 6.10 -9.54
CA LEU A 131 12.54 7.44 -9.59
C LEU A 131 13.56 7.64 -8.46
N CYS A 132 13.09 7.63 -7.21
CA CYS A 132 13.92 7.81 -6.04
C CYS A 132 13.22 7.29 -4.78
N ARG A 133 13.94 7.29 -3.66
CA ARG A 133 13.36 7.14 -2.32
C ARG A 133 13.15 8.52 -1.72
N ALA A 134 11.91 8.85 -1.38
CA ALA A 134 11.63 10.02 -0.56
C ALA A 134 11.91 9.69 0.92
N HIS A 135 12.71 10.53 1.57
CA HIS A 135 12.83 10.51 3.03
C HIS A 135 11.89 11.58 3.59
N ALA A 136 10.87 11.15 4.32
CA ALA A 136 10.11 12.06 5.18
C ALA A 136 10.98 12.32 6.42
N TYR A 137 11.67 13.47 6.45
CA TYR A 137 12.17 14.00 7.71
C TYR A 137 10.99 14.72 8.35
N CYS A 138 10.44 14.13 9.42
CA CYS A 138 9.50 14.79 10.31
C CYS A 138 10.25 15.77 11.22
#